data_AF-A0A2I0QFT1-F1
#
_entry.id   AF-A0A2I0QFT1-F1
#
_cell.length_a   1.000
_cell.length_b   1.000
_cell.length_c   1.000
_cell.angle_alpha   90.00
_cell.angle_beta   90.00
_cell.angle_gamma   90.00
#
_symmetry.space_group_name_H-M   'P 1'
#
loop_
_entity.id
_entity.type
_entity.pdbx_description
1 polymer ?
#
loop_
_entity_poly.entity_id
_entity_poly.type
_entity_poly.pdbx_seq_one_letter_code
_entity_poly.pdbx_strand_id
1 'polypeptide(L)'
;MTDLELIFTMLGEASTTEITRSKDAQGFNENMNAARKGGGIAGNARQELEYESGRKVVSSENYLEITGKVHKIKKLEDKKSEKKTGK
;
A
#
# COMPACT_ATOMS: atom_id res chain seq x y z
N MET A 1 1.65 -7.51 -2.24
CA MET A 1 1.59 -6.09 -1.84
C MET A 1 1.44 -5.25 -3.10
N THR A 2 0.30 -4.60 -3.24
CA THR A 2 -0.05 -3.66 -4.31
C THR A 2 0.21 -2.23 -3.87
N ASP A 3 0.08 -1.28 -4.79
CA ASP A 3 0.25 0.15 -4.50
C ASP A 3 -0.77 0.64 -3.44
N LEU A 4 -2.02 0.17 -3.52
CA LEU A 4 -3.04 0.52 -2.52
C LEU A 4 -2.69 -0.08 -1.16
N GLU A 5 -2.24 -1.33 -1.08
CA GLU A 5 -1.79 -1.94 0.18
C GLU A 5 -0.62 -1.15 0.80
N LEU A 6 0.31 -0.66 -0.04
CA LEU A 6 1.41 0.18 0.41
C LEU A 6 0.92 1.54 0.95
N ILE A 7 0.00 2.20 0.25
CA ILE A 7 -0.58 3.49 0.68
C ILE A 7 -1.28 3.36 2.03
N PHE A 8 -2.11 2.34 2.22
CA PHE A 8 -2.77 2.13 3.52
C PHE A 8 -1.78 1.75 4.62
N THR A 9 -0.71 1.03 4.29
CA THR A 9 0.38 0.76 5.23
C THR A 9 1.04 2.06 5.70
N MET A 10 1.41 2.93 4.76
CA MET A 10 1.99 4.25 5.05
C MET A 10 1.02 5.14 5.84
N LEU A 11 -0.28 5.10 5.52
CA LEU A 11 -1.30 5.82 6.28
C LEU A 11 -1.34 5.34 7.74
N GLY A 12 -1.24 4.02 7.98
CA GLY A 12 -1.24 3.46 9.32
C GLY A 12 0.00 3.86 10.13
N GLU A 13 1.17 3.86 9.48
CA GLU A 13 2.44 4.32 10.07
C GLU A 13 2.40 5.80 10.42
N ALA A 14 2.01 6.65 9.47
CA ALA A 14 1.89 8.09 9.66
C ALA A 14 0.89 8.41 10.76
N SER A 15 -0.30 7.77 10.73
CA SER A 15 -1.33 7.97 11.75
C SER A 15 -0.84 7.54 13.14
N THR A 16 -0.16 6.40 13.24
CA THR A 16 0.43 5.94 14.51
C THR A 16 1.44 6.95 15.04
N THR A 17 2.34 7.42 14.17
CA THR A 17 3.39 8.39 14.50
C THR A 17 2.79 9.71 14.99
N GLU A 18 1.80 10.24 14.27
CA GLU A 18 1.13 11.48 14.64
C GLU A 18 0.37 11.35 15.96
N ILE A 19 -0.30 10.21 16.21
CA ILE A 19 -0.96 9.95 17.49
C ILE A 19 0.05 9.84 18.63
N THR A 20 1.15 9.11 18.43
CA THR A 20 2.22 8.97 19.43
C THR A 20 2.80 10.34 19.78
N ARG A 21 3.13 11.18 18.79
CA ARG A 21 3.66 12.53 19.01
C ARG A 21 2.66 13.46 19.67
N SER A 22 1.43 13.50 19.18
CA SER A 22 0.39 14.39 19.71
C SER A 22 0.01 14.09 21.15
N LYS A 23 0.11 12.82 21.56
CA LYS A 23 -0.22 12.38 22.92
C LYS A 23 0.99 12.21 23.83
N ASP A 24 2.19 12.47 23.30
CA ASP A 24 3.46 12.18 23.96
C ASP A 24 3.47 10.75 24.56
N ALA A 25 3.09 9.76 23.75
CA ALA A 25 2.91 8.39 24.22
C ALA A 25 4.24 7.75 24.62
N GLN A 26 4.37 7.38 25.89
CA GLN A 26 5.60 6.84 26.47
C GLN A 26 5.50 5.35 26.80
N GLY A 27 6.61 4.63 26.62
CA GLY A 27 6.71 3.20 26.94
C GLY A 27 5.78 2.31 26.11
N PHE A 28 5.70 1.03 26.48
CA PHE A 28 5.06 0.02 25.64
C PHE A 28 3.53 0.17 25.55
N ASN A 29 2.84 0.33 26.69
CA ASN A 29 1.38 0.31 26.73
C ASN A 29 0.74 1.46 25.94
N GLU A 30 1.32 2.65 26.03
CA GLU A 30 0.81 3.83 25.34
C GLU A 30 1.09 3.75 23.84
N ASN A 31 2.29 3.31 23.45
CA ASN A 31 2.62 3.08 22.05
C ASN A 31 1.80 1.95 21.43
N MET A 32 1.48 0.89 22.18
CA MET A 32 0.54 -0.15 21.73
C MET A 32 -0.85 0.44 21.45
N ASN A 33 -1.33 1.35 22.30
CA ASN A 33 -2.61 2.02 22.08
C ASN A 33 -2.57 2.99 20.89
N ALA A 34 -1.47 3.70 20.68
CA ALA A 34 -1.27 4.57 19.50
C ALA A 34 -1.25 3.74 18.21
N ALA A 35 -0.51 2.63 18.19
CA ALA A 35 -0.45 1.71 17.04
C ALA A 35 -1.81 1.10 16.68
N ARG A 36 -2.60 0.69 17.68
CA ARG A 36 -3.98 0.21 17.46
C ARG A 36 -4.86 1.28 16.82
N LYS A 37 -4.72 2.53 17.26
CA LYS A 37 -5.50 3.66 16.71
C LYS A 37 -5.06 4.02 15.29
N GLY A 38 -3.75 4.11 15.04
CA GLY A 38 -3.22 4.38 13.70
C GLY A 38 -3.58 3.28 12.70
N GLY A 39 -3.43 2.01 13.11
CA GLY A 39 -3.90 0.86 12.32
C GLY A 39 -5.41 0.87 12.08
N GLY A 40 -6.20 1.29 13.07
CA GLY A 40 -7.65 1.47 12.92
C GLY A 40 -8.03 2.54 11.89
N ILE A 41 -7.34 3.68 11.85
CA ILE A 41 -7.55 4.74 10.86
C ILE A 41 -7.31 4.21 9.44
N ALA A 42 -6.17 3.56 9.21
CA ALA A 42 -5.87 2.96 7.91
C ALA A 42 -6.84 1.83 7.55
N GLY A 43 -7.23 1.02 8.53
CA GLY A 43 -8.21 -0.06 8.35
C GLY A 43 -9.58 0.47 7.93
N ASN A 44 -10.06 1.55 8.53
CA ASN A 44 -11.32 2.19 8.19
C ASN A 44 -11.27 2.79 6.78
N ALA A 45 -10.22 3.55 6.46
CA ALA A 45 -10.04 4.13 5.13
C ALA A 45 -9.98 3.06 4.03
N ARG A 46 -9.32 1.92 4.30
CA ARG A 46 -9.32 0.77 3.40
C ARG A 46 -10.73 0.21 3.20
N GLN A 47 -11.47 -0.01 4.28
CA GLN A 47 -12.85 -0.54 4.20
C GLN A 47 -13.77 0.38 3.41
N GLU A 48 -13.66 1.69 3.62
CA GLU A 48 -14.44 2.70 2.90
C GLU A 48 -14.13 2.66 1.39
N LEU A 49 -12.86 2.59 1.01
CA LEU A 49 -12.48 2.43 -0.40
C LEU A 49 -12.99 1.12 -1.01
N GLU A 50 -12.90 0.00 -0.27
CA GLU A 50 -13.40 -1.30 -0.75
C GLU A 50 -14.92 -1.27 -0.94
N TYR A 51 -15.65 -0.59 -0.06
CA TYR A 51 -17.09 -0.41 -0.16
C TYR A 51 -17.48 0.41 -1.40
N GLU A 52 -16.87 1.58 -1.59
CA GLU A 52 -17.18 2.46 -2.72
C GLU A 52 -16.72 1.88 -4.07
N SER A 53 -15.60 1.17 -4.09
CA SER A 53 -15.04 0.62 -5.33
C SER A 53 -15.54 -0.78 -5.70
N GLY A 54 -16.19 -1.48 -4.76
CA GLY A 54 -16.63 -2.87 -4.92
C GLY A 54 -15.50 -3.89 -5.10
N ARG A 55 -14.24 -3.51 -4.87
CA ARG A 55 -13.06 -4.37 -5.06
C ARG A 55 -12.25 -4.45 -3.78
N LYS A 56 -11.70 -5.63 -3.50
CA LYS A 56 -10.74 -5.79 -2.39
C LYS A 56 -9.43 -5.08 -2.70
N VAL A 57 -8.90 -4.40 -1.69
CA VAL A 57 -7.56 -3.80 -1.71
C VAL A 57 -6.50 -4.85 -1.41
N VAL A 58 -6.81 -5.79 -0.50
CA VAL A 58 -5.85 -6.83 -0.09
C VAL A 58 -5.74 -7.91 -1.15
N SER A 59 -4.52 -8.25 -1.54
CA SER A 59 -4.20 -9.28 -2.52
C SER A 59 -3.32 -10.37 -1.91
N SER A 60 -3.51 -11.62 -2.35
CA SER A 60 -2.63 -12.74 -2.01
C SER A 60 -1.32 -12.73 -2.83
N GLU A 61 -1.13 -11.77 -3.71
CA GLU A 61 0.00 -11.71 -4.63
C GLU A 61 1.28 -11.15 -3.97
N ASN A 62 2.40 -11.77 -4.31
CA ASN A 62 3.72 -11.29 -3.91
C ASN A 62 4.15 -10.07 -4.73
N TYR A 63 4.70 -9.04 -4.07
CA TYR A 63 5.15 -7.81 -4.74
C TYR A 63 6.25 -8.03 -5.79
N LEU A 64 7.21 -8.92 -5.52
CA LEU A 64 8.30 -9.24 -6.46
C LEU A 64 7.77 -9.90 -7.74
N GLU A 65 6.70 -10.69 -7.62
CA GLU A 65 6.05 -11.31 -8.76
C GLU A 65 5.24 -10.29 -9.59
N ILE A 66 4.53 -9.38 -8.92
CA ILE A 66 3.80 -8.29 -9.58
C ILE A 66 4.76 -7.41 -10.38
N THR A 67 5.82 -6.91 -9.73
CA THR A 67 6.82 -6.05 -10.38
C THR A 67 7.58 -6.76 -11.48
N GLY A 68 7.92 -8.05 -11.29
CA GLY A 68 8.53 -8.89 -12.33
C GLY A 68 7.64 -9.06 -13.57
N LYS A 69 6.33 -9.26 -13.39
CA LYS A 69 5.35 -9.30 -14.49
C LYS A 69 5.28 -7.97 -15.23
N VAL A 70 5.21 -6.85 -14.50
CA VAL A 70 5.19 -5.49 -15.09
C VAL A 70 6.45 -5.23 -15.92
N HIS A 71 7.63 -5.55 -15.40
CA HIS A 71 8.90 -5.38 -16.12
C HIS A 71 8.95 -6.24 -17.40
N LYS A 72 8.42 -7.47 -17.34
CA LYS A 72 8.35 -8.36 -18.50
C LYS A 72 7.39 -7.82 -19.56
N ILE A 73 6.23 -7.29 -19.16
CA ILE A 73 5.27 -6.66 -20.08
C ILE A 73 5.89 -5.44 -20.75
N LYS A 74 6.50 -4.55 -19.98
CA LYS A 74 7.17 -3.35 -20.50
C LYS A 74 8.26 -3.69 -21.52
N LYS A 75 9.11 -4.69 -21.20
CA LYS A 75 10.14 -5.21 -22.11
C LYS A 75 9.58 -5.83 -23.40
N LEU A 76 8.38 -6.41 -23.34
CA LEU A 76 7.68 -6.95 -24.52
C LEU A 76 7.05 -5.85 -25.37
N GLU A 77 6.55 -4.77 -24.75
CA GLU A 77 6.05 -3.58 -25.41
C GLU A 77 7.17 -2.82 -26.11
N ASP A 78 8.31 -2.60 -25.45
CA ASP A 78 9.49 -1.95 -26.00
C ASP A 78 10.03 -2.72 -27.23
N LYS A 79 10.10 -4.06 -27.14
CA LYS A 79 10.48 -4.90 -28.29
C LYS A 79 9.48 -4.85 -29.46
N LYS A 80 8.19 -4.62 -29.18
CA LYS A 80 7.16 -4.47 -30.22
C LYS A 80 7.22 -3.08 -30.87
N SER A 81 7.55 -2.03 -30.12
CA SER A 81 7.76 -0.69 -30.69
C SER A 81 9.01 -0.67 -31.57
N GLU A 82 10.14 -1.25 -31.14
CA GLU A 82 11.36 -1.33 -31.95
C GLU A 82 11.13 -2.03 -33.30
N LYS A 83 10.34 -3.11 -33.33
CA LYS A 83 9.97 -3.80 -34.58
C LYS A 83 9.02 -3.02 -35.49
N LYS A 84 8.26 -2.06 -34.95
CA LYS A 84 7.33 -1.22 -35.72
C LYS A 84 7.99 0.03 -36.29
N THR A 85 9.05 0.55 -35.68
CA THR A 85 9.72 1.80 -36.12
C THR A 85 10.81 1.59 -37.18
N GLY A 86 11.02 0.38 -37.68
CA GLY A 86 11.79 0.12 -38.91
C GLY A 86 13.14 0.83 -38.99
N LYS A 87 14.14 0.30 -38.28
CA LYS A 87 15.51 0.23 -38.80
C LYS A 87 15.78 -1.22 -39.19
#